data_AF-E7GQR1-F1
#
_entry.id   AF-E7GQR1-F1
#
_cell.length_a   1.000
_cell.length_b   1.000
_cell.length_c   1.000
_cell.angle_alpha   90.00
_cell.angle_beta   90.00
_cell.angle_gamma   90.00
#
_symmetry.space_group_name_H-M   'P 1'
#
loop_
_entity.id
_entity.type
_entity.pdbx_description
1 polymer ?
#
loop_
_entity_poly.entity_id
_entity_poly.type
_entity_poly.pdbx_seq_one_letter_code
_entity_poly.pdbx_strand_id
1 'polypeptide(L)' 'MNQSASLLLREPGKNITAIAGGCGFDSPGNFSRIFKRYYKCSPKEYRSRNKE' A
#
# COMPACT_ATOMS: atom_id res chain seq x y z
N MET A 1 -1.99 6.71 6.00
CA MET A 1 -0.80 6.06 5.42
C MET A 1 -0.24 4.95 6.29
N ASN A 2 -0.07 5.17 7.60
CA ASN A 2 0.49 4.15 8.50
C ASN A 2 -0.28 2.81 8.46
N GLN A 3 -1.61 2.87 8.54
CA GLN A 3 -2.48 1.68 8.46
C GLN A 3 -2.34 0.91 7.12
N SER A 4 -2.15 1.62 6.00
CA SER A 4 -1.98 1.01 4.68
C SER A 4 -0.67 0.22 4.59
N ALA A 5 0.42 0.74 5.17
CA ALA A 5 1.69 0.04 5.26
C ALA A 5 1.57 -1.22 6.12
N SER A 6 0.93 -1.14 7.28
CA SER A 6 0.69 -2.30 8.14
C SER A 6 -0.12 -3.40 7.45
N LEU A 7 -1.14 -3.02 6.67
CA LEU A 7 -1.96 -3.96 5.89
C LEU A 7 -1.17 -4.60 4.73
N LEU A 8 -0.27 -3.86 4.08
CA LEU A 8 0.58 -4.40 3.02
C LEU A 8 1.52 -5.50 3.52
N LEU A 9 1.95 -5.40 4.79
CA LEU A 9 2.84 -6.35 5.46
C LEU A 9 2.08 -7.54 6.05
N ARG A 10 1.00 -7.27 6.79
CA ARG A 10 0.18 -8.34 7.41
C ARG A 10 -0.53 -9.20 6.38
N GLU A 11 -0.92 -8.62 5.25
CA GLU A 11 -1.74 -9.30 4.24
C GLU A 11 -1.05 -9.26 2.86
N PRO A 12 0.00 -10.07 2.64
CA PRO A 12 0.76 -10.07 1.39
C PRO A 12 -0.07 -10.54 0.18
N GLY A 13 -1.13 -11.33 0.42
CA GLY A 13 -2.07 -11.79 -0.61
C GLY A 13 -3.18 -10.79 -0.96
N LYS A 14 -3.39 -9.74 -0.15
CA LYS A 14 -4.45 -8.77 -0.42
C LYS A 14 -4.10 -7.90 -1.61
N ASN A 15 -5.09 -7.63 -2.46
CA ASN A 15 -4.90 -6.74 -3.59
C ASN A 15 -4.65 -5.31 -3.10
N ILE A 16 -3.68 -4.62 -3.72
CA ILE A 16 -3.33 -3.22 -3.41
C ILE A 16 -4.55 -2.31 -3.55
N THR A 17 -5.43 -2.59 -4.52
CA THR A 17 -6.69 -1.86 -4.72
C THR A 17 -7.66 -2.03 -3.55
N ALA A 18 -7.75 -3.23 -2.99
CA ALA A 18 -8.61 -3.48 -1.83
C ALA A 18 -8.09 -2.75 -0.58
N ILE A 19 -6.76 -2.72 -0.39
CA ILE A 19 -6.12 -1.96 0.68
C ILE A 19 -6.35 -0.46 0.49
N ALA A 20 -6.23 0.04 -0.74
CA ALA A 20 -6.50 1.44 -1.07
C ALA A 20 -7.95 1.82 -0.72
N GLY A 21 -8.94 1.02 -1.15
CA GLY A 21 -10.35 1.24 -0.82
C GLY A 21 -10.61 1.21 0.69
N GLY A 22 -10.03 0.25 1.41
CA GLY A 22 -10.15 0.16 2.88
C GLY A 22 -9.46 1.31 3.63
N CYS A 23 -8.60 2.08 2.96
CA CYS A 23 -7.96 3.27 3.52
C CYS A 23 -8.65 4.58 3.11
N GLY A 24 -9.79 4.51 2.42
CA GLY A 24 -10.56 5.68 1.97
C GLY A 24 -10.04 6.31 0.68
N PHE A 25 -9.26 5.58 -0.14
CA PHE A 25 -8.86 6.06 -1.45
C PHE A 25 -9.86 5.60 -2.51
N ASP A 26 -10.39 6.58 -3.25
CA ASP A 26 -11.32 6.37 -4.35
C ASP A 26 -10.69 5.64 -5.55
N SER A 27 -9.37 5.80 -5.72
CA SER A 27 -8.62 5.18 -6.82
C SER A 27 -7.25 4.64 -6.38
N PRO A 28 -6.88 3.41 -6.80
CA PRO A 28 -5.58 2.80 -6.48
C PRO A 28 -4.38 3.57 -7.07
N GLY A 29 -4.59 4.31 -8.16
CA GLY A 29 -3.58 5.20 -8.74
C GLY A 29 -3.22 6.36 -7.82
N ASN A 30 -4.23 7.00 -7.21
CA ASN A 30 -4.01 8.09 -6.25
C ASN A 30 -3.33 7.58 -4.98
N PHE A 31 -3.80 6.42 -4.47
CA PHE A 31 -3.14 5.72 -3.37
C PHE A 31 -1.65 5.48 -3.65
N SER A 32 -1.32 4.89 -4.80
CA SER A 32 0.06 4.58 -5.16
C SER A 32 0.95 5.83 -5.25
N ARG A 33 0.41 6.94 -5.78
CA ARG A 33 1.12 8.21 -5.90
C ARG A 33 1.41 8.84 -4.54
N ILE A 34 0.42 8.86 -3.64
CA ILE A 34 0.59 9.43 -2.29
C ILE A 34 1.48 8.48 -1.45
N PHE A 35 1.30 7.16 -1.58
CA PHE A 35 2.11 6.17 -0.87
C PHE A 35 3.58 6.30 -1.26
N LYS A 36 3.87 6.44 -2.56
CA LYS A 36 5.22 6.69 -3.06
C LYS A 36 5.78 8.04 -2.60
N ARG A 37 4.97 9.09 -2.45
CA ARG A 37 5.45 10.35 -1.84
C ARG A 37 5.84 10.18 -0.37
N TYR A 38 5.07 9.41 0.38
CA TYR A 38 5.23 9.22 1.82
C TYR A 38 6.38 8.25 2.16
N TYR A 39 6.39 7.08 1.52
CA TYR A 39 7.35 6.01 1.79
C TYR A 39 8.50 5.93 0.78
N LYS A 40 8.54 6.84 -0.22
CA LYS A 40 9.54 6.87 -1.31
C LYS A 40 9.60 5.62 -2.19
N CYS A 41 8.66 4.68 -2.02
CA CYS A 41 8.56 3.44 -2.79
C CYS A 41 7.09 3.12 -3.09
N SER A 42 6.86 2.31 -4.13
CA SER A 42 5.51 1.87 -4.47
C SER A 42 4.98 0.88 -3.42
N PRO A 43 3.66 0.78 -3.15
CA PRO A 43 3.12 -0.17 -2.18
C PRO A 43 3.48 -1.64 -2.49
N LYS A 44 3.63 -1.98 -3.77
CA LYS A 44 4.15 -3.29 -4.23
C LYS A 44 5.62 -3.50 -3.85
N GLU A 45 6.47 -2.49 -4.01
CA GLU A 45 7.89 -2.55 -3.62
C GLU A 45 8.04 -2.62 -2.11
N TYR A 46 7.24 -1.83 -1.37
CA TYR A 46 7.23 -1.87 0.09
C TYR A 46 6.87 -3.27 0.61
N ARG A 47 5.87 -3.92 0.02
CA ARG A 47 5.54 -5.32 0.33
C ARG A 47 6.68 -6.27 -0.01
N SER A 48 7.32 -6.11 -1.17
CA SER A 48 8.41 -7.00 -1.59
C SER A 48 9.65 -6.86 -0.71
N ARG A 49 9.96 -5.65 -0.23
CA ARG A 49 11.12 -5.38 0.64
C ARG A 49 11.01 -5.96 2.04
N ASN A 50 9.80 -6.22 2.52
CA ASN A 50 9.53 -6.71 3.88
C ASN A 50 9.01 -8.16 3.88
N LYS A 51 9.15 -8.88 2.75
CA LYS A 51 9.06 -10.34 2.74
C LYS A 51 10.43 -10.88 3.15
N GLU A 52 10.67 -10.96 4.45
CA GLU A 52 11.72 -11.83 5.02
C GLU A 52 11.08 -13.12 5.51
#